data_AF-A0A3A3FTU3-F1
#
_entry.id   AF-A0A3A3FTU3-F1
#
_cell.length_a   1.000
_cell.length_b   1.000
_cell.length_c   1.000
_cell.angle_alpha   90.00
_cell.angle_beta   90.00
_cell.angle_gamma   90.00
#
_symmetry.space_group_name_H-M   'P 1'
#
loop_
_entity.id
_entity.type
_entity.pdbx_description
1 polymer ?
#
loop_
_entity_poly.entity_id
_entity_poly.type
_entity_poly.pdbx_seq_one_letter_code
_entity_poly.pdbx_strand_id
1 'polypeptide(L)'
;MFLTSSTAYAGGGETHLRFSVPPYDYVVYDRTTSKIRAENGERAPEFSAGLVVKKNGHIVRRLRCTDSASANIAELAYDALATEDFKSLED
;
A
#
# COMPACT_ATOMS: atom_id res chain seq x y z
N MET A 1 10.44 8.19 12.30
CA MET A 1 9.98 6.86 12.77
C MET A 1 9.30 6.16 11.62
N PHE A 2 9.52 4.87 11.48
CA PHE A 2 8.82 4.03 10.50
C PHE A 2 7.74 3.23 11.21
N LEU A 3 6.59 3.09 10.56
CA LEU A 3 5.44 2.35 11.06
C LEU A 3 4.90 1.44 9.97
N THR A 4 4.40 0.27 10.36
CA THR A 4 3.76 -0.67 9.44
C THR A 4 2.27 -0.78 9.75
N SER A 5 1.47 -1.02 8.73
CA SER A 5 0.07 -1.43 8.92
C SER A 5 -0.34 -2.35 7.79
N SER A 6 -1.36 -3.17 8.00
CA SER A 6 -1.88 -4.03 6.94
C SER A 6 -3.37 -4.29 7.12
N THR A 7 -4.03 -4.65 6.01
CA THR A 7 -5.40 -5.13 6.01
C THR A 7 -5.55 -6.27 5.02
N ALA A 8 -6.51 -7.16 5.27
CA ALA A 8 -6.84 -8.26 4.36
C ALA A 8 -7.89 -7.80 3.34
N TYR A 9 -7.68 -8.19 2.08
CA TYR A 9 -8.66 -8.01 0.99
C TYR A 9 -8.99 -9.35 0.37
N ALA A 10 -10.16 -9.43 -0.29
CA ALA A 10 -10.48 -10.60 -1.10
C ALA A 10 -9.39 -10.79 -2.18
N GLY A 11 -8.71 -11.94 -2.16
CA GLY A 11 -7.61 -12.25 -3.08
C GLY A 11 -6.21 -11.82 -2.61
N GLY A 12 -6.06 -11.23 -1.41
CA GLY A 12 -4.76 -10.84 -0.88
C GLY A 12 -4.87 -9.89 0.33
N GLY A 13 -4.34 -8.68 0.17
CA GLY A 13 -4.29 -7.67 1.22
C GLY A 13 -3.52 -6.44 0.79
N GLU A 14 -3.40 -5.48 1.69
CA GLU A 14 -2.58 -4.30 1.50
C GLU A 14 -1.70 -4.08 2.72
N THR A 15 -0.42 -3.82 2.48
CA THR A 15 0.56 -3.46 3.51
C THR A 15 1.04 -2.05 3.25
N HIS A 16 1.20 -1.28 4.32
CA HIS A 16 1.85 0.03 4.32
C HIS A 16 3.14 0.01 5.11
N LEU A 17 4.11 0.77 4.61
CA LEU A 17 5.23 1.30 5.38
C LEU A 17 5.14 2.82 5.35
N ARG A 18 4.89 3.43 6.51
CA ARG A 18 4.80 4.88 6.66
C ARG A 18 6.03 5.46 7.35
N PHE A 19 6.45 6.62 6.90
CA PHE A 19 7.32 7.51 7.67
C PHE A 19 6.92 8.96 7.47
N SER A 20 7.23 9.81 8.46
CA SER A 20 6.84 11.22 8.47
C SER A 20 8.06 12.12 8.54
N VAL A 21 8.03 13.19 7.75
CA VAL A 21 8.94 14.33 7.82
C VAL A 21 8.06 15.58 7.71
N PRO A 22 7.68 16.23 8.84
CA PRO A 22 6.73 17.32 8.82
C PRO A 22 7.09 18.39 7.77
N PRO A 23 6.12 18.87 6.97
CA PRO A 23 4.67 18.60 7.04
C PRO A 23 4.19 17.37 6.26
N TYR A 24 5.08 16.47 5.85
CA TYR A 24 4.80 15.36 4.95
C TYR A 24 4.70 14.00 5.64
N ASP A 25 3.81 13.15 5.13
CA ASP A 25 3.79 11.72 5.36
C ASP A 25 4.03 11.00 4.04
N TYR A 26 4.83 9.94 4.09
CA TYR A 26 5.16 9.09 2.96
C TYR A 26 4.66 7.69 3.29
N VAL A 27 3.79 7.14 2.44
CA VAL A 27 3.24 5.80 2.61
C VAL A 27 3.62 4.97 1.40
N VAL A 28 4.58 4.06 1.57
CA VAL A 28 4.85 3.00 0.60
C VAL A 28 3.80 1.93 0.79
N TYR A 29 3.19 1.47 -0.29
CA TYR A 29 2.17 0.44 -0.23
C TYR A 29 2.46 -0.69 -1.21
N ASP A 30 2.05 -1.89 -0.80
CA ASP A 30 1.89 -3.06 -1.64
C ASP A 30 0.46 -3.58 -1.45
N ARG A 31 -0.27 -3.75 -2.55
CA ARG A 31 -1.69 -4.10 -2.57
C ARG A 31 -1.94 -5.21 -3.58
N THR A 32 -2.58 -6.26 -3.10
CA THR A 32 -3.18 -7.32 -3.92
C THR A 32 -4.68 -7.36 -3.66
N THR A 33 -5.47 -7.18 -4.70
CA THR A 33 -6.94 -7.29 -4.66
C THR A 33 -7.44 -8.29 -5.69
N SER A 34 -8.64 -8.83 -5.53
CA SER A 34 -9.32 -9.60 -6.56
C SER A 34 -10.19 -8.69 -7.41
N LYS A 35 -9.99 -8.67 -8.72
CA LYS A 35 -10.91 -8.03 -9.68
C LYS A 35 -11.51 -9.04 -10.64
N ILE A 36 -12.73 -8.73 -11.10
CA ILE A 36 -13.37 -9.46 -12.19
C ILE A 36 -12.71 -8.99 -13.49
N ARG A 37 -12.13 -9.90 -14.27
CA ARG A 37 -11.60 -9.58 -15.60
C ARG A 37 -12.76 -9.27 -16.53
N ALA A 38 -12.68 -8.14 -17.23
CA ALA A 38 -13.73 -7.70 -18.14
C ALA A 38 -13.92 -8.67 -19.33
N GLU A 39 -12.87 -9.40 -19.71
CA GLU A 39 -12.87 -10.29 -20.89
C GLU A 39 -13.66 -11.59 -20.69
N ASN A 40 -13.67 -12.17 -19.49
CA ASN A 40 -14.23 -13.50 -19.24
C ASN A 40 -15.02 -13.63 -17.93
N GLY A 41 -15.12 -12.57 -17.14
CA GLY A 41 -15.84 -12.58 -15.87
C GLY A 41 -15.14 -13.34 -14.74
N GLU A 42 -13.96 -13.90 -14.98
CA GLU A 42 -13.21 -14.63 -13.95
C GLU A 42 -12.56 -13.66 -12.96
N ARG A 43 -12.44 -14.10 -11.70
CA ARG A 43 -11.67 -13.38 -10.71
C ARG A 43 -10.19 -13.62 -10.92
N ALA A 44 -9.42 -12.54 -11.02
CA ALA A 44 -7.97 -12.58 -11.05
C ALA A 44 -7.38 -11.60 -10.05
N PRO A 45 -6.17 -11.88 -9.52
CA PRO A 45 -5.47 -10.94 -8.68
C PRO A 45 -5.05 -9.72 -9.52
N GLU A 46 -5.27 -8.54 -8.95
CA GLU A 46 -4.71 -7.26 -9.39
C GLU A 46 -3.66 -6.84 -8.37
N PHE A 47 -2.42 -6.73 -8.84
CA PHE A 47 -1.28 -6.27 -8.06
C PHE A 47 -1.05 -4.78 -8.31
N SER A 48 -0.76 -4.05 -7.24
CA SER A 48 -0.35 -2.66 -7.34
C SER A 48 0.56 -2.30 -6.19
N ALA A 49 1.54 -1.46 -6.49
CA ALA A 49 2.48 -0.97 -5.51
C ALA A 49 2.87 0.47 -5.83
N GLY A 50 3.31 1.21 -4.82
CA GLY A 50 3.69 2.60 -5.03
C GLY A 50 3.95 3.40 -3.77
N LEU A 51 3.96 4.72 -3.94
CA LEU A 51 4.16 5.72 -2.90
C LEU A 51 3.02 6.74 -2.94
N VAL A 52 2.38 6.95 -1.80
CA VAL A 52 1.46 8.06 -1.57
C VAL A 52 2.15 9.10 -0.68
N VAL A 53 2.16 10.35 -1.14
CA VAL A 53 2.69 11.48 -0.37
C VAL A 53 1.53 12.31 0.13
N LYS A 54 1.45 12.51 1.45
CA LYS A 54 0.50 13.40 2.10
C LYS A 54 1.22 14.63 2.62
N LYS A 55 0.59 15.80 2.58
CA LYS A 55 1.03 17.05 3.20
C LYS A 55 -0.08 17.53 4.10
N ASN A 56 0.20 17.73 5.40
CA ASN A 56 -0.81 18.08 6.40
C ASN A 56 -2.04 17.13 6.36
N GLY A 57 -1.80 15.83 6.20
CA GLY A 57 -2.86 14.82 6.10
C GLY A 57 -3.52 14.67 4.73
N HIS A 58 -3.32 15.60 3.78
CA HIS A 58 -3.93 15.55 2.45
C HIS A 58 -3.01 14.93 1.42
N ILE A 59 -3.52 14.02 0.58
CA ILE A 59 -2.73 13.43 -0.51
C ILE A 59 -2.37 14.49 -1.54
N VAL A 60 -1.06 14.70 -1.74
CA VAL A 60 -0.51 15.64 -2.73
C VAL A 60 0.13 14.92 -3.91
N ARG A 61 0.44 13.64 -3.78
CA ARG A 61 0.99 12.85 -4.89
C ARG A 61 0.72 11.36 -4.73
N ARG A 62 0.48 10.70 -5.86
CA ARG A 62 0.43 9.23 -5.99
C ARG A 62 1.42 8.83 -7.08
N LEU A 63 2.36 7.96 -6.74
CA LEU A 63 3.34 7.39 -7.65
C LEU A 63 3.10 5.88 -7.66
N ARG A 64 2.83 5.31 -8.83
CA ARG A 64 2.60 3.88 -9.00
C ARG A 64 3.83 3.26 -9.66
N CYS A 65 4.25 2.10 -9.19
CA CYS A 65 5.27 1.30 -9.87
C CYS A 65 4.78 0.92 -11.27
N THR A 66 5.66 1.03 -12.27
CA THR A 66 5.35 0.70 -13.68
C THR A 66 5.39 -0.80 -13.94
N ASP A 67 6.22 -1.53 -13.21
CA ASP A 67 6.21 -2.99 -13.19
C ASP A 67 5.22 -3.50 -12.16
N SER A 68 4.49 -4.56 -12.53
CA SER A 68 3.53 -5.28 -11.69
C SER A 68 4.20 -6.16 -10.62
N ALA A 69 5.53 -6.07 -10.48
CA ALA A 69 6.23 -6.66 -9.35
C ALA A 69 5.81 -5.91 -8.08
N SER A 70 5.35 -6.67 -7.09
CA SER A 70 5.13 -6.20 -5.72
C SER A 70 6.28 -5.28 -5.28
N ALA A 71 5.96 -4.13 -4.69
CA ALA A 71 6.96 -3.41 -3.90
C ALA A 71 7.11 -4.22 -2.62
N ASN A 72 7.83 -5.34 -2.71
CA ASN A 72 8.01 -6.28 -1.62
C ASN A 72 8.54 -5.51 -0.42
N ILE A 73 7.65 -5.13 0.49
CA ILE A 73 8.01 -4.58 1.79
C ILE A 73 8.70 -5.74 2.48
N ALA A 74 10.01 -5.58 2.72
CA ALA A 74 10.86 -6.67 3.18
C ALA A 74 10.24 -7.34 4.41
N GLU A 75 10.30 -8.66 4.47
CA GLU A 75 9.70 -9.44 5.58
C GLU A 75 10.16 -8.94 6.96
N LEU A 76 11.45 -8.55 7.06
CA LEU A 76 12.06 -7.97 8.25
C LEU A 76 11.34 -6.71 8.75
N ALA A 77 10.65 -5.96 7.89
CA ALA A 77 9.88 -4.78 8.29
C ALA A 77 8.67 -5.14 9.16
N TYR A 78 8.10 -6.34 8.99
CA TYR A 78 6.95 -6.79 9.81
C TYR A 78 7.35 -7.10 11.25
N ASP A 79 8.58 -7.55 11.48
CA ASP A 79 9.09 -7.89 12.82
C ASP A 79 9.80 -6.69 13.49
N ALA A 80 10.56 -5.91 12.71
CA ALA A 80 11.43 -4.88 13.26
C ALA A 80 10.74 -3.52 13.50
N LEU A 81 9.58 -3.26 12.90
CA LEU A 81 8.91 -1.96 12.95
C LEU A 81 7.64 -2.00 13.80
N ALA A 82 7.39 -0.90 14.51
CA ALA A 82 6.16 -0.73 15.25
C ALA A 82 4.95 -0.66 14.30
N THR A 83 3.83 -1.21 14.75
CA THR A 83 2.59 -1.23 13.98
C THR A 83 1.73 0.01 14.27
N GLU A 84 0.93 0.41 13.30
CA GLU A 84 -0.15 1.39 13.43
C GLU A 84 -1.47 0.86 12.86
N ASP A 85 -2.56 1.56 13.17
CA ASP A 85 -3.87 1.25 12.61
C ASP A 85 -3.90 1.52 11.10
N PHE A 86 -4.50 0.60 10.35
CA PHE A 86 -4.55 0.70 8.89
C PHE A 86 -5.46 1.85 8.45
N LYS A 87 -5.01 2.66 7.50
CA LYS A 87 -5.79 3.75 6.91
C LYS A 87 -5.80 3.66 5.40
N SER A 88 -6.98 3.56 4.80
CA SER A 88 -7.12 3.52 3.34
C SER A 88 -6.40 4.69 2.66
N LEU A 89 -5.82 4.42 1.49
CA LEU A 89 -5.20 5.42 0.61
C LEU A 89 -6.16 5.95 -0.47
N GLU A 90 -7.41 5.49 -0.44
CA GLU A 90 -8.47 5.85 -1.39
C GLU A 90 -9.35 7.02 -0.91
N ASP A 91 -9.22 7.44 0.36
CA ASP A 91 -9.79 8.67 0.93
C ASP A 91 -8.93 9.92 0.63
#